data_AF-A0A940A9Y6-F1
#
_entry.id   AF-A0A940A9Y6-F1
#
_cell.length_a   1.000
_cell.length_b   1.000
_cell.length_c   1.000
_cell.angle_alpha   90.00
_cell.angle_beta   90.00
_cell.angle_gamma   90.00
#
_symmetry.space_group_name_H-M   'P 1'
#
loop_
_entity.id
_entity.type
_entity.pdbx_description
1 polymer ?
#
loop_
_entity_poly.entity_id
_entity_poly.type
_entity_poly.pdbx_seq_one_letter_code
_entity_poly.pdbx_strand_id
1 'polypeptide(L)'
;MEKIISTVKLMAKTGLFFANCDGNFDKREHDFIEGFLSGIQSVGDIDDELKNDVLDTLNHKYTLDGIVEETQQLIDGFNEDERKAILVTISQFVLKVLSKDKRVDSLERANYEQWKERMGIA
;
A
#
# COMPACT_ATOMS: atom_id res chain seq x y z
N MET A 1 -18.30 -0.83 -3.75
CA MET A 1 -17.84 0.15 -2.74
C MET A 1 -16.88 -0.50 -1.76
N GLU A 2 -17.31 -1.49 -0.96
CA GLU A 2 -16.46 -2.17 0.05
C GLU A 2 -15.13 -2.76 -0.47
N LYS A 3 -15.13 -3.30 -1.69
CA LYS A 3 -13.94 -3.82 -2.37
C LYS A 3 -12.92 -2.73 -2.74
N ILE A 4 -13.37 -1.59 -3.25
CA ILE A 4 -12.49 -0.45 -3.61
C ILE A 4 -11.85 0.11 -2.35
N ILE A 5 -12.64 0.25 -1.30
CA ILE A 5 -12.23 0.71 0.02
C ILE A 5 -11.13 -0.19 0.59
N SER A 6 -11.35 -1.50 0.55
CA SER A 6 -10.39 -2.50 1.05
C SER A 6 -9.09 -2.46 0.25
N THR A 7 -9.16 -2.26 -1.07
CA THR A 7 -7.99 -2.07 -1.92
C THR A 7 -7.22 -0.80 -1.56
N VAL A 8 -7.90 0.34 -1.38
CA VAL A 8 -7.22 1.60 -1.01
C VAL A 8 -6.58 1.52 0.38
N LYS A 9 -7.28 0.92 1.35
CA LYS A 9 -6.71 0.65 2.69
C LYS A 9 -5.44 -0.19 2.58
N LEU A 10 -5.48 -1.29 1.83
CA LEU A 10 -4.30 -2.14 1.65
C LEU A 10 -3.18 -1.41 0.92
N MET A 11 -3.47 -0.61 -0.11
CA MET A 11 -2.47 0.19 -0.82
C MET A 11 -1.74 1.14 0.14
N ALA A 12 -2.49 1.90 0.95
CA ALA A 12 -1.91 2.81 1.93
C ALA A 12 -1.06 2.09 2.99
N LYS A 13 -1.57 0.98 3.57
CA LYS A 13 -0.82 0.14 4.52
C LYS A 13 0.46 -0.42 3.92
N THR A 14 0.38 -0.92 2.69
CA THR A 14 1.51 -1.51 1.99
C THR A 14 2.55 -0.44 1.69
N GLY A 15 2.13 0.75 1.23
CA GLY A 15 3.01 1.90 1.04
C GLY A 15 3.72 2.31 2.33
N LEU A 16 2.98 2.41 3.45
CA LEU A 16 3.56 2.74 4.75
C LEU A 16 4.56 1.70 5.22
N PHE A 17 4.22 0.41 5.12
CA PHE A 17 5.12 -0.67 5.51
C PHE A 17 6.46 -0.54 4.80
N PHE A 18 6.43 -0.34 3.49
CA PHE A 18 7.65 -0.23 2.70
C PHE A 18 8.42 1.06 3.01
N ALA A 19 7.75 2.20 3.15
CA ALA A 19 8.35 3.48 3.54
C ALA A 19 8.89 3.53 4.98
N ASN A 20 8.60 2.54 5.81
CA ASN A 20 9.03 2.50 7.22
C ASN A 20 9.89 1.25 7.53
N CYS A 21 10.33 0.53 6.49
CA CYS A 21 11.15 -0.68 6.65
C CYS A 21 12.49 -0.39 7.33
N ASP A 22 13.07 0.79 7.09
CA ASP A 22 14.35 1.23 7.68
C ASP A 22 14.18 1.96 9.03
N GLY A 23 12.93 2.13 9.50
CA GLY A 23 12.57 2.88 10.70
C GLY A 23 12.58 4.40 10.54
N ASN A 24 12.74 4.92 9.33
CA ASN A 24 12.78 6.34 8.98
C ASN A 24 11.69 6.68 7.95
N PHE A 25 10.44 6.72 8.41
CA PHE A 25 9.35 7.26 7.60
C PHE A 25 9.54 8.77 7.39
N ASP A 26 9.99 9.19 6.19
CA ASP A 26 10.24 10.60 5.88
C ASP A 26 8.92 11.33 5.60
N LYS A 27 8.86 12.61 5.95
CA LYS A 27 7.75 13.51 5.69
C LYS A 27 7.32 13.49 4.21
N ARG A 28 8.24 13.28 3.27
CA ARG A 28 7.93 13.22 1.83
C ARG A 28 7.08 12.00 1.44
N GLU A 29 7.24 10.89 2.13
CA GLU A 29 6.47 9.67 1.90
C GLU A 29 5.10 9.78 2.56
N HIS A 30 5.05 10.38 3.75
CA HIS A 30 3.81 10.79 4.41
C HIS A 30 2.97 11.73 3.51
N ASP A 31 3.56 12.84 3.05
CA ASP A 31 2.90 13.82 2.19
C ASP A 31 2.40 13.19 0.87
N PHE A 32 3.11 12.18 0.35
CA PHE A 32 2.67 11.45 -0.84
C PHE A 32 1.44 10.58 -0.58
N ILE A 33 1.44 9.84 0.54
CA ILE A 33 0.29 9.00 0.92
C ILE A 33 -0.94 9.88 1.20
N GLU A 34 -0.77 10.98 1.95
CA GLU A 34 -1.85 11.94 2.18
C GLU A 34 -2.39 12.58 0.89
N GLY A 35 -1.48 12.91 -0.03
CA GLY A 35 -1.83 13.44 -1.35
C GLY A 35 -2.61 12.43 -2.19
N PHE A 36 -2.23 11.15 -2.15
CA PHE A 36 -2.96 10.06 -2.80
C PHE A 36 -4.39 9.92 -2.25
N LEU A 37 -4.55 9.93 -0.91
CA LEU A 37 -5.87 9.82 -0.28
C LEU A 37 -6.74 11.02 -0.59
N SER A 38 -6.18 12.23 -0.56
CA SER A 38 -6.89 13.45 -0.93
C SER A 38 -7.27 13.46 -2.41
N GLY A 39 -6.44 12.88 -3.27
CA GLY A 39 -6.72 12.67 -4.69
C GLY A 39 -7.92 11.75 -4.90
N ILE A 40 -7.97 10.59 -4.24
CA ILE A 40 -9.10 9.66 -4.37
C ILE A 40 -10.39 10.27 -3.80
N GLN A 41 -10.30 10.97 -2.66
CA GLN A 41 -11.42 11.70 -2.08
C GLN A 41 -12.03 12.70 -3.09
N SER A 42 -11.20 13.41 -3.85
CA SER A 42 -11.66 14.38 -4.85
C SER A 42 -12.41 13.76 -6.04
N VAL A 43 -12.25 12.46 -6.27
CA VAL A 43 -12.94 11.69 -7.33
C VAL A 43 -14.30 11.16 -6.83
N GLY A 44 -14.61 11.31 -5.53
CA GLY A 44 -15.89 10.95 -4.93
C GLY A 44 -15.99 9.50 -4.44
N ASP A 45 -14.89 8.75 -4.47
CA ASP A 45 -14.87 7.33 -4.10
C ASP A 45 -14.60 7.08 -2.59
N ILE A 46 -14.26 8.13 -1.82
CA ILE A 46 -13.88 8.04 -0.40
C ILE A 46 -14.45 9.25 0.37
N ASP A 47 -15.09 8.98 1.53
CA ASP A 47 -15.55 10.01 2.48
C ASP A 47 -14.48 10.32 3.56
N ASP A 48 -14.74 11.34 4.39
CA ASP A 48 -13.81 11.77 5.44
C ASP A 48 -13.60 10.69 6.52
N GLU A 49 -14.62 9.90 6.82
CA GLU A 49 -14.54 8.80 7.79
C GLU A 49 -13.53 7.75 7.31
N LEU A 50 -13.66 7.32 6.06
CA LEU A 50 -12.75 6.37 5.46
C LEU A 50 -11.34 6.93 5.30
N LYS A 51 -11.19 8.21 4.97
CA LYS A 51 -9.88 8.86 4.94
C LYS A 51 -9.20 8.78 6.31
N ASN A 52 -9.92 9.10 7.38
CA ASN A 52 -9.39 9.03 8.73
C ASN A 52 -9.03 7.60 9.13
N ASP A 53 -9.85 6.62 8.77
CA ASP A 53 -9.53 5.19 8.94
C ASP A 53 -8.21 4.82 8.26
N VAL A 54 -7.98 5.30 7.04
CA VAL A 54 -6.72 5.05 6.33
C VAL A 54 -5.57 5.83 6.96
N LEU A 55 -5.77 7.06 7.42
CA LEU A 55 -4.74 7.81 8.15
C LEU A 55 -4.37 7.16 9.48
N ASP A 56 -5.33 6.57 10.19
CA ASP A 56 -5.08 5.83 11.43
C ASP A 56 -4.23 4.59 11.17
N THR A 57 -4.35 3.98 9.98
CA THR A 57 -3.45 2.89 9.59
C THR A 57 -1.99 3.34 9.51
N LEU A 58 -1.71 4.63 9.27
CA LEU A 58 -0.36 5.19 9.24
C LEU A 58 0.32 5.22 10.62
N ASN A 59 -0.45 5.14 11.70
CA ASN A 59 0.08 5.12 13.06
C ASN A 59 0.46 3.71 13.54
N HIS A 60 0.26 2.68 12.72
CA HIS A 60 0.51 1.29 13.07
C HIS A 60 1.83 0.77 12.49
N LYS A 61 2.48 -0.15 13.21
CA LYS A 61 3.64 -0.89 12.72
C LYS A 61 3.18 -2.19 12.05
N TYR A 62 3.54 -2.36 10.78
CA TYR A 62 3.25 -3.59 10.03
C TYR A 62 4.50 -4.44 9.87
N THR A 63 4.29 -5.74 9.69
CA THR A 63 5.33 -6.70 9.30
C THR A 63 5.09 -7.15 7.86
N LEU A 64 6.14 -7.65 7.19
CA LEU A 64 6.01 -8.21 5.85
C LEU A 64 4.97 -9.34 5.83
N ASP A 65 5.01 -10.24 6.82
CA ASP A 65 4.07 -11.36 6.92
C ASP A 65 2.62 -10.87 7.06
N GLY A 66 2.37 -9.83 7.86
CA GLY A 66 1.04 -9.22 7.99
C GLY A 66 0.55 -8.59 6.69
N ILE A 67 1.42 -7.88 5.97
CA ILE A 67 1.08 -7.31 4.65
C ILE A 67 0.76 -8.40 3.63
N VAL A 68 1.53 -9.49 3.62
CA VAL A 68 1.29 -10.65 2.75
C VAL A 68 -0.06 -11.28 3.06
N GLU A 69 -0.37 -11.51 4.34
CA GLU A 69 -1.63 -12.10 4.77
C GLU A 69 -2.82 -11.22 4.39
N GLU A 70 -2.77 -9.92 4.69
CA GLU A 70 -3.84 -8.98 4.32
C GLU A 70 -4.00 -8.86 2.80
N THR A 71 -2.89 -8.93 2.04
CA THR A 71 -2.95 -8.94 0.57
C THR A 71 -3.66 -10.18 0.06
N GLN A 72 -3.34 -11.35 0.61
CA GLN A 72 -3.98 -12.60 0.23
C GLN A 72 -5.48 -12.59 0.54
N GLN A 73 -5.85 -12.16 1.76
CA GLN A 73 -7.24 -12.04 2.18
C GLN A 73 -8.04 -11.09 1.28
N LEU A 74 -7.45 -9.97 0.86
CA LEU A 74 -8.10 -9.06 -0.08
C LEU A 74 -8.36 -9.74 -1.42
N ILE A 75 -7.30 -10.28 -2.05
CA ILE A 75 -7.40 -10.79 -3.41
C ILE A 75 -8.24 -12.07 -3.50
N ASP A 76 -8.42 -12.80 -2.40
CA ASP A 76 -9.23 -14.01 -2.39
C ASP A 76 -10.71 -13.78 -2.76
N GLY A 77 -11.22 -12.57 -2.53
CA GLY A 77 -12.57 -12.15 -2.92
C GLY A 77 -12.75 -11.79 -4.40
N PHE A 78 -11.70 -11.90 -5.22
CA PHE A 78 -11.69 -11.46 -6.63
C PHE A 78 -11.41 -12.61 -7.60
N ASN A 79 -11.83 -12.45 -8.85
CA ASN A 79 -11.49 -13.39 -9.92
C ASN A 79 -10.03 -13.21 -10.40
N GLU A 80 -9.49 -14.13 -11.17
CA GLU A 80 -8.07 -14.15 -11.55
C GLU A 80 -7.59 -12.85 -12.24
N ASP A 81 -8.40 -12.29 -13.13
CA ASP A 81 -8.05 -11.06 -13.86
C ASP A 81 -8.06 -9.83 -12.93
N GLU A 82 -9.07 -9.75 -12.05
CA GLU A 82 -9.15 -8.73 -11.02
C GLU A 82 -7.97 -8.82 -10.03
N ARG A 83 -7.61 -10.03 -9.59
CA ARG A 83 -6.47 -10.27 -8.70
C ARG A 83 -5.19 -9.72 -9.32
N LYS A 84 -4.91 -10.05 -10.59
CA LYS A 84 -3.73 -9.55 -11.32
C LYS A 84 -3.75 -8.02 -11.41
N ALA A 85 -4.88 -7.42 -11.75
CA ALA A 85 -5.00 -5.96 -11.86
C ALA A 85 -4.75 -5.24 -10.52
N ILE A 86 -5.29 -5.79 -9.42
CA ILE A 86 -5.10 -5.25 -8.08
C ILE A 86 -3.65 -5.37 -7.64
N LEU A 87 -3.04 -6.54 -7.81
CA LEU A 87 -1.64 -6.78 -7.46
C LEU A 87 -0.67 -5.87 -8.24
N VAL A 88 -0.90 -5.67 -9.54
CA VAL A 88 -0.13 -4.72 -10.36
C VAL A 88 -0.31 -3.29 -9.85
N THR A 89 -1.52 -2.92 -9.47
CA THR A 89 -1.83 -1.57 -8.96
C THR A 89 -1.14 -1.30 -7.62
N ILE A 90 -1.18 -2.26 -6.70
CA ILE A 90 -0.48 -2.19 -5.40
C ILE A 90 1.04 -2.09 -5.65
N SER A 91 1.58 -2.95 -6.51
CA SER A 91 3.00 -2.95 -6.90
C SER A 91 3.45 -1.59 -7.43
N GLN A 92 2.70 -1.00 -8.37
CA GLN A 92 3.01 0.32 -8.93
C GLN A 92 2.92 1.43 -7.88
N PHE A 93 1.97 1.34 -6.95
CA PHE A 93 1.86 2.29 -5.85
C PHE A 93 3.08 2.22 -4.93
N VAL A 94 3.48 1.02 -4.50
CA VAL A 94 4.67 0.82 -3.66
C VAL A 94 5.92 1.38 -4.33
N LEU A 95 6.14 1.08 -5.61
CA LEU A 95 7.27 1.62 -6.36
C LEU A 95 7.26 3.15 -6.40
N LYS A 96 6.07 3.77 -6.54
CA LYS A 96 5.94 5.23 -6.47
C LYS A 96 6.30 5.76 -5.10
N VAL A 97 5.84 5.12 -4.02
CA VAL A 97 6.19 5.50 -2.63
C VAL A 97 7.71 5.43 -2.45
N LEU A 98 8.34 4.30 -2.73
CA LEU A 98 9.78 4.11 -2.61
C LEU A 98 10.59 5.10 -3.48
N SER A 99 10.07 5.48 -4.65
CA SER A 99 10.72 6.47 -5.51
C SER A 99 10.66 7.91 -4.99
N LYS A 100 9.84 8.19 -3.95
CA LYS A 100 9.78 9.52 -3.33
C LYS A 100 10.92 9.78 -2.37
N ASP A 101 11.48 8.73 -1.78
CA ASP A 101 12.70 8.91 -1.04
C ASP A 101 13.92 9.07 -1.98
N LYS A 102 14.93 9.80 -1.50
CA LYS A 102 16.19 10.02 -2.22
C LYS A 102 17.08 8.77 -2.20
N ARG A 103 16.79 7.77 -1.36
CA ARG A 103 17.52 6.51 -1.26
C ARG A 103 16.54 5.36 -0.98
N VAL A 104 16.24 4.57 -2.00
CA VAL A 104 15.63 3.26 -1.77
C VAL A 104 16.64 2.40 -1.00
N ASP A 105 16.32 2.03 0.24
CA ASP A 105 17.19 1.18 1.06
C ASP A 105 17.18 -0.25 0.52
N SER A 106 18.31 -0.92 0.70
CA SER A 106 18.45 -2.37 0.48
C SER A 106 17.36 -3.21 1.15
N LEU A 107 16.90 -2.82 2.34
CA LEU A 107 15.87 -3.52 3.09
C LEU A 107 14.47 -3.34 2.50
N GLU A 108 14.12 -2.13 2.08
CA GLU A 108 12.86 -1.84 1.39
C GLU A 108 12.74 -2.66 0.11
N ARG A 109 13.82 -2.69 -0.67
CA ARG A 109 13.90 -3.49 -1.90
C ARG A 109 13.82 -4.99 -1.59
N ALA A 110 14.53 -5.47 -0.58
CA ALA A 110 14.48 -6.88 -0.20
C ALA A 110 13.08 -7.32 0.26
N ASN A 111 12.37 -6.48 1.02
CA ASN A 111 11.00 -6.76 1.44
C ASN A 111 10.03 -6.71 0.26
N TYR A 112 10.23 -5.76 -0.66
CA TYR A 112 9.39 -5.63 -1.86
C TYR A 112 9.50 -6.85 -2.78
N GLU A 113 10.72 -7.34 -3.02
CA GLU A 113 10.94 -8.57 -3.81
C GLU A 113 10.33 -9.79 -3.13
N GLN A 114 10.45 -9.92 -1.80
CA GLN A 114 9.81 -11.02 -1.06
C GLN A 114 8.27 -10.96 -1.15
N TRP A 115 7.68 -9.76 -1.07
CA TRP A 115 6.24 -9.61 -1.25
C TRP A 115 5.81 -10.01 -2.67
N LYS A 116 6.53 -9.56 -3.70
CA LYS A 116 6.27 -9.94 -5.10
C LYS A 116 6.31 -11.45 -5.30
N GLU A 117 7.34 -12.12 -4.78
CA GLU A 117 7.52 -13.57 -4.89
C GLU A 117 6.33 -14.30 -4.25
N ARG A 118 5.95 -13.90 -3.03
CA ARG A 118 4.83 -14.52 -2.31
C ARG A 118 3.47 -14.27 -2.99
N MET A 119 3.31 -13.15 -3.68
CA MET A 119 2.09 -12.82 -4.43
C MET A 119 2.09 -13.38 -5.86
N GLY A 120 3.17 -14.02 -6.30
CA GLY A 120 3.28 -14.56 -7.66
C GLY A 120 3.37 -13.49 -8.75
N ILE A 121 3.90 -12.30 -8.43
CA ILE A 121 4.10 -11.19 -9.35
C ILE A 121 5.51 -11.28 -9.94
N ALA A 122 5.63 -11.57 -11.24
CA ALA A 122 6.90 -11.57 -11.97
C ALA A 122 7.40 -10.14 -12.25
#